data_AF-A0A7U9KSP5-F1
#
_entry.id   AF-A0A7U9KSP5-F1
#
_cell.length_a   1.000
_cell.length_b   1.000
_cell.length_c   1.000
_cell.angle_alpha   90.00
_cell.angle_beta   90.00
_cell.angle_gamma   90.00
#
_symmetry.space_group_name_H-M   'P 1'
#
loop_
_entity.id
_entity.type
_entity.pdbx_description
1 polymer ?
#
loop_
_entity_poly.entity_id
_entity_poly.type
_entity_poly.pdbx_seq_one_letter_code
_entity_poly.pdbx_strand_id
1 'polypeptide(L)' 'MRKYTVSHPVPAGNYPPRAYDGLTEIWFENWEDHDAFFASENYRTLVNPDEARFIDMESVAVMVTEEKKVM' A
#
# COMPACT_ATOMS: atom_id res chain seq x y z
N MET A 1 6.24 11.02 -5.08
CA MET A 1 6.08 10.04 -3.98
C MET A 1 6.74 10.57 -2.72
N ARG A 2 5.96 10.79 -1.66
CA ARG A 2 6.41 11.37 -0.38
C ARG A 2 6.91 10.32 0.60
N LYS A 3 6.24 9.15 0.67
CA LYS A 3 6.57 8.04 1.57
C LYS A 3 6.02 6.72 1.01
N TYR A 4 6.76 5.63 1.19
CA TYR A 4 6.33 4.28 0.89
C TYR A 4 6.64 3.41 2.10
N THR A 5 5.63 2.77 2.69
CA THR A 5 5.81 1.89 3.86
C THR A 5 5.06 0.58 3.69
N VAL A 6 5.71 -0.50 4.13
CA VAL A 6 5.12 -1.83 4.24
C VAL A 6 5.18 -2.26 5.70
N SER A 7 4.08 -2.74 6.24
CA SER A 7 3.96 -3.20 7.62
C SER A 7 3.24 -4.54 7.68
N HIS A 8 3.68 -5.42 8.58
CA HIS A 8 3.03 -6.71 8.82
C HIS A 8 2.31 -6.67 10.17
N PRO A 9 1.07 -7.16 10.26
CA PRO A 9 0.32 -7.12 11.49
C PRO A 9 0.88 -8.13 12.50
N VAL A 10 1.06 -7.65 13.73
CA VAL A 10 1.55 -8.44 14.86
C VAL A 10 0.38 -9.01 15.68
N PRO A 11 0.58 -10.11 16.41
CA PRO A 11 -0.43 -10.60 17.35
C PRO A 11 -0.79 -9.53 18.39
N ALA A 12 -2.08 -9.23 18.55
CA ALA A 12 -2.58 -8.26 19.52
C ALA A 12 -3.81 -8.84 20.24
N GLY A 13 -3.64 -9.28 21.50
CA GLY A 13 -4.61 -10.14 22.19
C GLY A 13 -6.00 -9.56 22.41
N ASN A 14 -6.14 -8.23 22.51
CA ASN A 14 -7.42 -7.55 22.73
C ASN A 14 -8.04 -7.00 21.43
N TYR A 15 -7.48 -7.33 20.27
CA TYR A 15 -7.95 -6.85 18.97
C TYR A 15 -8.50 -8.01 18.14
N PRO A 16 -9.32 -7.72 17.11
CA PRO A 16 -9.76 -8.73 16.17
C PRO A 16 -8.58 -9.50 15.55
N PRO A 17 -8.79 -10.76 15.14
CA PRO A 17 -7.78 -11.50 14.41
C PRO A 17 -7.36 -10.76 13.15
N ARG A 18 -6.09 -10.96 12.76
CA ARG A 18 -5.49 -10.32 11.59
C ARG A 18 -6.27 -10.71 10.34
N ALA A 19 -6.93 -9.74 9.71
CA ALA A 19 -7.69 -9.95 8.47
C ALA A 19 -6.79 -9.95 7.23
N TYR A 20 -5.64 -9.27 7.31
CA TYR A 20 -4.63 -9.18 6.27
C TYR A 20 -3.27 -9.56 6.85
N ASP A 21 -2.32 -9.93 6.00
CA ASP A 21 -0.94 -10.28 6.35
C ASP A 21 0.05 -9.12 6.12
N GLY A 22 -0.37 -8.08 5.41
CA GLY A 22 0.42 -6.89 5.15
C GLY A 22 -0.45 -5.63 4.96
N LEU A 23 0.19 -4.48 5.13
CA LEU A 23 -0.34 -3.16 4.83
C LEU A 23 0.73 -2.38 4.06
N THR A 24 0.38 -1.92 2.87
CA THR A 24 1.21 -1.01 2.08
C THR A 24 0.54 0.36 2.05
N GLU A 25 1.29 1.39 2.45
CA GLU A 25 0.85 2.79 2.37
C GLU A 25 1.80 3.56 1.46
N ILE A 26 1.23 4.21 0.45
CA ILE A 26 1.95 5.09 -0.45
C ILE A 26 1.37 6.48 -0.35
N TRP A 27 2.22 7.45 -0.01
CA TRP A 27 1.83 8.82 0.23
C TRP A 27 2.25 9.69 -0.94
N PHE A 28 1.31 10.48 -1.44
CA PHE A 28 1.51 11.41 -2.53
C PHE A 28 1.09 12.82 -2.09
N GLU A 29 1.74 13.85 -2.63
CA GLU A 29 1.35 15.24 -2.37
C GLU A 29 0.12 15.64 -3.20
N ASN A 30 -0.05 15.02 -4.37
CA ASN A 30 -1.15 15.28 -5.29
C ASN A 30 -1.36 14.07 -6.24
N TRP A 31 -2.38 14.15 -7.08
CA TRP A 31 -2.73 13.11 -8.05
C TRP A 31 -1.75 13.01 -9.22
N GLU A 32 -1.08 14.09 -9.61
CA GLU A 32 -0.08 14.06 -10.67
C GLU A 32 1.12 13.18 -10.27
N ASP A 33 1.58 13.30 -9.02
CA ASP A 33 2.61 12.46 -8.43
C ASP A 33 2.20 11.00 -8.33
N HIS A 34 0.93 10.73 -8.02
CA HIS A 34 0.35 9.39 -7.98
C HIS A 34 0.40 8.75 -9.37
N ASP A 35 -0.15 9.43 -10.37
CA ASP A 35 -0.23 8.92 -11.74
C ASP A 35 1.16 8.72 -12.34
N ALA A 36 2.08 9.68 -12.11
CA ALA A 36 3.46 9.58 -12.54
C ALA A 36 4.18 8.37 -11.91
N PHE A 37 3.90 8.06 -10.64
CA PHE A 37 4.49 6.90 -9.96
C PHE A 37 4.06 5.58 -10.60
N PHE A 38 2.76 5.39 -10.78
CA PHE A 38 2.22 4.15 -11.38
C PHE A 38 2.52 4.04 -12.89
N ALA A 39 2.70 5.17 -13.58
CA ALA A 39 3.15 5.20 -14.96
C ALA A 39 4.67 4.97 -15.11
N SER A 40 5.45 5.08 -14.03
CA SER A 40 6.91 4.98 -14.09
C SER A 40 7.37 3.61 -14.59
N GLU A 41 8.44 3.61 -15.37
CA GLU A 41 9.04 2.39 -15.91
C GLU A 41 9.44 1.43 -14.78
N ASN A 42 10.00 1.97 -13.69
CA ASN A 42 10.40 1.19 -12.53
C ASN A 42 9.21 0.44 -11.90
N TYR A 43 8.07 1.11 -11.71
CA TYR A 43 6.89 0.44 -11.16
C TYR A 43 6.39 -0.66 -12.08
N ARG A 44 6.29 -0.38 -13.39
CA ARG A 44 5.74 -1.33 -14.37
C ARG A 44 6.61 -2.55 -14.63
N THR A 45 7.93 -2.39 -14.55
CA THR A 45 8.88 -3.45 -14.97
C THR A 45 9.43 -4.25 -13.79
N LEU A 46 9.56 -3.63 -12.62
CA LEU A 46 10.18 -4.26 -11.46
C LEU A 46 9.16 -4.48 -10.34
N VAL A 47 8.38 -3.46 -9.97
CA VAL A 47 7.53 -3.55 -8.77
C VAL A 47 6.27 -4.37 -9.04
N ASN A 48 5.46 -4.00 -10.04
CA ASN A 48 4.18 -4.63 -10.29
C ASN A 48 4.28 -6.13 -10.65
N PRO A 49 5.25 -6.58 -11.46
CA PRO A 49 5.44 -8.01 -11.72
C PRO A 49 5.90 -8.79 -10.48
N ASP A 50 6.58 -8.12 -9.55
CA ASP A 50 7.09 -8.74 -8.32
C ASP A 50 5.99 -8.80 -7.25
N GLU A 51 5.13 -7.78 -7.15
CA GLU A 51 3.94 -7.79 -6.30
C GLU A 51 3.09 -9.05 -6.54
N ALA A 52 2.83 -9.41 -7.81
CA ALA A 52 2.07 -10.60 -8.17
C ALA A 52 2.74 -11.94 -7.77
N ARG A 53 4.04 -11.94 -7.46
CA ARG A 53 4.74 -13.15 -6.97
C ARG A 53 4.56 -13.38 -5.48
N PHE A 54 4.39 -12.29 -4.72
CA PHE A 54 4.38 -12.31 -3.26
C PHE A 54 2.99 -12.06 -2.67
N ILE A 55 2.11 -11.42 -3.42
CA ILE A 55 0.81 -10.96 -2.97
C ILE A 55 -0.27 -11.68 -3.77
N ASP A 56 -1.22 -12.31 -3.07
CA ASP A 56 -2.45 -12.78 -3.69
C ASP A 56 -3.34 -11.58 -4.02
N MET A 57 -3.21 -11.11 -5.27
CA MET A 57 -3.91 -9.91 -5.75
C MET A 57 -5.44 -10.03 -5.69
N GLU A 58 -6.02 -11.24 -5.65
CA GLU A 58 -7.47 -11.41 -5.50
C GLU A 58 -7.97 -11.09 -4.08
N SER A 59 -7.06 -11.18 -3.10
CA SER A 59 -7.33 -10.91 -1.68
C SER A 59 -7.01 -9.47 -1.27
N VAL A 60 -6.43 -8.66 -2.17
CA VAL A 60 -6.01 -7.28 -1.89
C VAL A 60 -7.20 -6.34 -1.87
N ALA A 61 -7.34 -5.58 -0.78
CA ALA A 61 -8.22 -4.43 -0.72
C ALA A 61 -7.42 -3.14 -0.93
N VAL A 62 -7.94 -2.24 -1.77
CA VAL A 62 -7.34 -0.92 -2.04
C VAL A 62 -8.27 0.18 -1.51
N MET A 63 -7.69 1.15 -0.82
CA MET A 63 -8.41 2.32 -0.33
C MET A 63 -7.61 3.59 -0.62
N VAL A 64 -8.29 4.57 -1.23
CA VAL A 64 -7.75 5.93 -1.40
C VAL A 64 -8.23 6.76 -0.22
N THR A 65 -7.30 7.37 0.51
CA THR A 65 -7.59 8.15 1.73
C THR A 65 -6.89 9.49 1.71
N GLU A 66 -7.45 10.45 2.45
CA GLU A 66 -6.77 11.68 2.82
C GLU A 66 -6.45 11.63 4.32
N GLU A 67 -5.24 12.05 4.71
CA GLU A 67 -4.89 12.16 6.13
C GLU A 67 -5.68 13.27 6.78
N LYS A 68 -6.58 12.89 7.70
CA LYS A 68 -7.24 13.85 8.57
C LYS A 68 -6.55 13.88 9.92
N LYS A 69 -5.84 14.99 10.20
CA LYS A 69 -5.32 15.26 11.54
C LYS A 69 -6.47 15.58 12.47
N VAL A 70 -6.73 14.68 13.41
CA VAL A 70 -7.64 14.89 14.52
C VAL A 70 -6.82 15.25 15.76
N MET A 71 -7.21 16.36 16.39
CA MET A 71 -6.63 16.89 17.63
C MET A 71 -7.40 16.38 18.85
#